data_AF-M0CWJ5-F1
#
_entry.id   AF-M0CWJ5-F1
#
_cell.length_a   1.000
_cell.length_b   1.000
_cell.length_c   1.000
_cell.angle_alpha   90.00
_cell.angle_beta   90.00
_cell.angle_gamma   90.00
#
_symmetry.space_group_name_H-M   'P 1'
#
loop_
_entity.id
_entity.type
_entity.pdbx_description
1 polymer ?
#
loop_
_entity_poly.entity_id
_entity_poly.type
_entity_poly.pdbx_seq_one_letter_code
_entity_poly.pdbx_strand_id
1 'polypeptide(L)'
;MPSIPRWLPTDWEFWQAGTLLALAIWLLARASRFWLMSALQSLAWSLHGTVPGVPQASLDQIRPVVNSFATMWLPVALCMFFLGFFTFHAEAERHREADGES
;
A
#
# COMPACT_ATOMS: atom_id res chain seq x y z
N MET A 1 -22.03 -13.82 15.16
CA MET A 1 -20.70 -13.79 14.53
C MET A 1 -20.72 -12.76 13.41
N PRO A 2 -19.74 -11.85 13.30
CA PRO A 2 -19.69 -10.91 12.18
C PRO A 2 -19.51 -11.70 10.88
N SER A 3 -20.47 -11.57 9.97
CA SER A 3 -20.47 -12.24 8.68
C SER A 3 -19.49 -11.53 7.74
N ILE A 4 -18.39 -12.22 7.40
CA ILE A 4 -17.42 -11.74 6.40
C ILE A 4 -18.15 -11.50 5.07
N PRO A 5 -17.99 -10.32 4.45
CA PRO A 5 -18.62 -10.02 3.18
C PRO A 5 -18.08 -10.95 2.09
N ARG A 6 -18.99 -11.58 1.33
CA ARG A 6 -18.73 -12.59 0.29
C ARG A 6 -17.81 -12.15 -0.86
N TRP A 7 -17.43 -10.88 -0.92
CA TRP A 7 -16.56 -10.31 -1.95
C TRP A 7 -15.07 -10.34 -1.58
N LEU A 8 -14.72 -10.54 -0.30
CA LEU A 8 -13.32 -10.60 0.10
C LEU A 8 -12.71 -11.93 -0.36
N PRO A 9 -11.54 -11.91 -1.01
CA PRO A 9 -10.79 -13.13 -1.29
C PRO A 9 -10.52 -13.88 0.01
N THR A 10 -10.68 -15.20 0.01
CA THR A 10 -10.30 -16.06 1.14
C THR A 10 -8.92 -16.67 0.94
N ASP A 11 -8.36 -16.59 -0.27
CA ASP A 11 -7.05 -17.14 -0.62
C ASP A 11 -5.93 -16.40 0.11
N TRP A 12 -5.25 -17.12 1.01
CA TRP A 12 -4.12 -16.59 1.77
C TRP A 12 -3.00 -16.04 0.87
N GLU A 13 -2.72 -16.71 -0.26
CA GLU A 13 -1.67 -16.31 -1.20
C GLU A 13 -1.90 -14.90 -1.76
N PHE A 14 -3.16 -14.53 -2.04
CA PHE A 14 -3.50 -13.19 -2.53
C PHE A 14 -3.19 -12.11 -1.49
N TRP A 15 -3.62 -12.32 -0.24
CA TRP A 15 -3.36 -11.39 0.86
C TRP A 15 -1.87 -11.28 1.21
N GLN A 16 -1.17 -12.41 1.18
CA GLN A 16 0.27 -12.45 1.41
C GLN A 16 1.01 -11.71 0.30
N ALA A 17 0.67 -11.94 -0.98
CA ALA A 17 1.26 -11.24 -2.11
C ALA A 17 1.01 -9.72 -2.01
N GLY A 18 -0.21 -9.29 -1.69
CA GLY A 18 -0.53 -7.88 -1.47
C GLY A 18 0.25 -7.25 -0.32
N THR A 19 0.42 -7.98 0.79
CA THR A 19 1.23 -7.56 1.94
C THR A 19 2.70 -7.37 1.55
N LEU A 20 3.29 -8.37 0.87
CA LEU A 20 4.69 -8.33 0.45
C LEU A 20 4.94 -7.22 -0.57
N LEU A 21 4.02 -7.01 -1.51
CA LEU A 21 4.10 -5.92 -2.48
C LEU A 21 4.07 -4.56 -1.77
N ALA A 22 3.13 -4.33 -0.86
CA ALA A 22 3.04 -3.09 -0.10
C ALA A 22 4.30 -2.85 0.74
N LEU A 23 4.85 -3.89 1.36
CA LEU A 23 6.10 -3.82 2.12
C LEU A 23 7.31 -3.52 1.24
N ALA A 24 7.39 -4.14 0.05
CA ALA A 24 8.44 -3.86 -0.92
C ALA A 24 8.39 -2.41 -1.41
N ILE A 25 7.20 -1.87 -1.68
CA ILE A 25 7.01 -0.46 -2.05
C ILE A 25 7.45 0.45 -0.90
N TRP A 26 7.09 0.12 0.35
CA TRP A 26 7.52 0.88 1.52
C TRP A 26 9.05 0.90 1.67
N LEU A 27 9.70 -0.25 1.56
CA LEU A 27 11.16 -0.38 1.64
C LEU A 27 11.83 0.40 0.50
N LEU A 28 11.35 0.25 -0.73
CA LEU A 28 11.86 0.95 -1.89
C LEU A 28 11.71 2.46 -1.71
N ALA A 29 10.54 2.94 -1.30
CA ALA A 29 10.28 4.36 -1.07
C ALA A 29 11.18 4.94 0.03
N ARG A 30 11.45 4.16 1.08
CA ARG A 30 12.34 4.56 2.17
C ARG A 30 13.81 4.60 1.74
N ALA A 31 14.28 3.59 1.00
CA ALA A 31 15.65 3.51 0.52
C ALA A 31 15.96 4.53 -0.58
N SER A 32 14.99 4.81 -1.46
CA SER A 32 15.14 5.71 -2.61
C SER A 32 14.58 7.11 -2.36
N ARG A 33 14.32 7.50 -1.11
CA ARG A 33 13.64 8.77 -0.75
C ARG A 33 14.25 10.01 -1.42
N PHE A 34 15.58 10.13 -1.43
CA PHE A 34 16.24 11.28 -2.07
C PHE A 34 16.11 11.26 -3.59
N TRP A 35 16.22 10.07 -4.19
CA TRP A 35 16.00 9.90 -5.63
C TRP A 35 14.56 10.22 -6.01
N LEU A 36 13.57 9.78 -5.23
CA LEU A 36 12.14 10.09 -5.39
C LEU A 36 11.88 11.60 -5.32
N MET A 37 12.51 12.31 -4.38
CA MET A 37 12.40 13.77 -4.30
C MET A 37 12.94 14.44 -5.56
N SER A 38 14.14 14.07 -6.02
CA SER A 38 14.74 14.62 -7.24
C SER A 38 13.94 14.27 -8.50
N ALA A 39 13.43 13.04 -8.60
CA ALA A 39 12.61 12.59 -9.72
C ALA A 39 11.28 13.36 -9.77
N LEU A 40 10.60 13.51 -8.64
CA LEU A 40 9.35 14.25 -8.55
C LEU A 40 9.57 15.76 -8.82
N GLN A 41 10.71 16.31 -8.41
CA GLN A 41 11.10 17.68 -8.73
C GLN A 41 11.31 17.87 -10.24
N SER A 42 12.07 16.97 -10.86
CA SER A 42 12.31 16.99 -12.31
C SER A 42 11.01 16.87 -13.10
N LEU A 43 10.11 15.97 -12.68
CA LEU A 43 8.77 15.84 -13.28
C LEU A 43 7.95 17.12 -13.11
N ALA A 44 7.94 17.71 -11.90
CA ALA A 44 7.24 18.96 -11.64
C ALA A 44 7.77 20.08 -12.53
N TRP A 45 9.09 20.19 -12.70
CA TRP A 45 9.73 21.17 -13.59
C TRP A 45 9.44 20.91 -15.07
N SER A 46 9.45 19.65 -15.51
CA SER A 46 9.11 19.27 -16.88
C SER A 46 7.67 19.65 -17.22
N LEU A 47 6.73 19.40 -16.30
CA LEU A 47 5.35 19.85 -16.42
C LEU A 47 5.27 21.38 -16.38
N HIS A 48 6.09 22.05 -15.57
CA HIS A 48 6.10 23.51 -15.46
C HIS A 48 6.70 24.26 -16.64
N GLY A 49 7.69 23.67 -17.33
CA GLY A 49 8.26 24.26 -18.54
C GLY A 49 7.24 24.55 -19.64
N THR A 50 6.03 24.02 -19.50
CA THR A 50 4.86 24.31 -20.36
C THR A 50 4.07 25.58 -19.97
N VAL A 51 4.32 26.18 -18.79
CA VAL A 51 3.56 27.33 -18.26
C VAL A 51 4.50 28.49 -17.86
N PRO A 52 4.50 29.63 -18.58
CA PRO A 52 5.31 30.79 -18.23
C PRO A 52 4.88 31.43 -16.90
N GLY A 53 5.84 31.75 -16.02
CA GLY A 53 5.64 32.65 -14.88
C GLY A 53 5.26 32.01 -13.53
N VAL A 54 5.23 30.67 -13.44
CA VAL A 54 4.88 29.97 -12.19
C VAL A 54 6.15 29.57 -11.42
N PRO A 55 6.20 29.75 -10.08
CA PRO A 55 7.41 29.44 -9.29
C PRO A 55 7.76 27.95 -9.35
N GLN A 56 9.02 27.65 -9.67
CA GLN A 56 9.54 26.28 -9.72
C GLN A 56 9.34 25.57 -8.38
N ALA A 57 8.86 24.32 -8.44
CA ALA A 57 8.67 23.48 -7.26
C ALA A 57 9.98 23.32 -6.48
N SER A 58 9.96 23.72 -5.20
CA SER A 58 11.10 23.57 -4.30
C SER A 58 11.11 22.20 -3.63
N LEU A 59 12.27 21.75 -3.17
CA LEU A 59 12.39 20.50 -2.40
C LEU A 59 11.55 20.52 -1.13
N ASP A 60 11.31 21.69 -0.53
CA ASP A 60 10.48 21.82 0.67
C ASP A 60 8.99 21.53 0.38
N GLN A 61 8.52 21.83 -0.84
CA GLN A 61 7.17 21.49 -1.27
C GLN A 61 7.03 20.00 -1.64
N ILE A 62 8.10 19.40 -2.15
CA ILE A 62 8.12 18.00 -2.62
C ILE A 62 8.30 17.03 -1.45
N ARG A 63 9.10 17.40 -0.46
CA ARG A 63 9.39 16.61 0.73
C ARG A 63 8.13 16.06 1.43
N PRO A 64 7.09 16.85 1.75
CA PRO A 64 5.89 16.32 2.41
C PRO A 64 5.13 15.32 1.53
N VAL A 65 5.11 15.50 0.21
CA VAL A 65 4.45 14.58 -0.73
C VAL A 65 5.15 13.22 -0.72
N VAL A 66 6.46 13.20 -0.90
CA VAL A 66 7.26 11.95 -0.89
C VAL A 66 7.18 11.27 0.47
N ASN A 67 7.21 12.05 1.56
CA ASN A 67 7.08 11.50 2.91
C ASN A 67 5.71 10.88 3.14
N SER A 68 4.63 11.56 2.72
CA SER A 68 3.27 11.05 2.88
C SER A 68 3.07 9.77 2.07
N PHE A 69 3.57 9.75 0.83
CA PHE A 69 3.59 8.56 -0.01
C PHE A 69 4.31 7.39 0.67
N ALA A 70 5.55 7.61 1.13
CA ALA A 70 6.32 6.57 1.81
C ALA A 70 5.65 6.09 3.10
N THR A 71 5.09 6.99 3.91
CA THR A 71 4.46 6.64 5.19
C THR A 71 3.15 5.86 5.01
N MET A 72 2.42 6.03 3.91
CA MET A 72 1.14 5.34 3.67
C MET A 72 1.29 3.82 3.46
N TRP A 73 2.39 3.37 2.86
CA TRP A 73 2.53 1.97 2.45
C TRP A 73 2.70 0.98 3.60
N LEU A 74 3.27 1.40 4.73
CA LEU A 74 3.41 0.53 5.89
C LEU A 74 2.05 0.20 6.54
N PRO A 75 1.19 1.19 6.87
CA PRO A 75 -0.19 0.93 7.26
C PRO A 75 -0.95 0.03 6.27
N VAL A 76 -0.80 0.27 4.97
CA VAL A 76 -1.44 -0.57 3.93
C VAL A 76 -0.97 -2.02 4.03
N ALA A 77 0.34 -2.26 4.17
CA ALA A 77 0.88 -3.60 4.33
C ALA A 77 0.32 -4.30 5.58
N LEU A 78 0.27 -3.59 6.72
CA LEU A 78 -0.31 -4.12 7.95
C LEU A 78 -1.80 -4.44 7.80
N CYS A 79 -2.58 -3.55 7.18
CA CYS A 79 -4.00 -3.78 6.94
C CYS A 79 -4.23 -5.00 6.04
N MET A 80 -3.48 -5.14 4.94
CA MET A 80 -3.57 -6.30 4.05
C MET A 80 -3.25 -7.60 4.78
N PHE A 81 -2.22 -7.59 5.63
CA PHE A 81 -1.84 -8.75 6.42
C PHE A 81 -2.94 -9.16 7.42
N PHE A 82 -3.41 -8.21 8.24
CA PHE A 82 -4.40 -8.50 9.27
C PHE A 82 -5.75 -8.90 8.67
N LEU A 83 -6.21 -8.20 7.64
CA LEU A 83 -7.45 -8.56 6.95
C LEU A 83 -7.36 -9.96 6.36
N GLY A 84 -6.29 -10.26 5.63
CA GLY A 84 -6.07 -11.58 5.07
C GLY A 84 -5.99 -12.69 6.11
N PHE A 85 -5.30 -12.41 7.23
CA PHE A 85 -5.20 -13.35 8.34
C PHE A 85 -6.59 -13.66 8.91
N PHE A 86 -7.39 -12.65 9.23
CA PHE A 86 -8.73 -12.88 9.78
C PHE A 86 -9.68 -13.55 8.78
N THR A 87 -9.63 -13.16 7.50
CA THR A 87 -10.50 -13.77 6.47
C THR A 87 -10.17 -15.24 6.23
N PHE A 88 -8.87 -15.57 6.19
CA PHE A 88 -8.42 -16.94 6.00
C PHE A 88 -8.79 -17.82 7.20
N HIS A 89 -8.53 -17.34 8.42
CA HIS A 89 -8.82 -18.10 9.64
C HIS A 89 -10.32 -18.34 9.85
N ALA A 90 -11.15 -17.34 9.62
CA ALA A 90 -12.59 -17.49 9.77
C ALA A 90 -13.18 -18.48 8.74
N GLU A 91 -12.62 -18.56 7.54
CA GLU A 91 -13.07 -19.55 6.55
C GLU A 91 -12.58 -20.96 6.89
N ALA A 92 -11.34 -21.10 7.39
CA ALA A 92 -10.83 -22.38 7.88
C ALA A 92 -11.63 -22.91 9.08
N GLU A 93 -12.06 -22.03 9.99
CA GLU A 93 -12.96 -22.39 11.11
C GLU A 93 -14.31 -22.90 10.60
N ARG A 94 -14.92 -22.22 9.62
CA ARG A 94 -16.19 -22.66 9.02
C ARG A 94 -16.10 -24.03 8.35
N HIS A 95 -15.02 -24.31 7.61
CA HIS A 95 -14.82 -25.62 7.00
C HIS A 95 -14.69 -26.72 8.06
N ARG A 96 -13.97 -26.45 9.15
CA ARG A 96 -13.82 -27.39 10.26
C ARG A 96 -15.14 -27.70 10.97
N GLU A 97 -16.00 -26.69 11.14
CA GLU A 97 -17.34 -26.88 11.72
C GLU A 97 -18.22 -27.74 10.80
N ALA A 98 -18.20 -27.50 9.48
CA ALA A 98 -18.95 -28.27 8.49
C ALA A 98 -18.50 -29.75 8.41
N ASP A 99 -17.19 -30.00 8.47
CA ASP A 99 -16.62 -31.35 8.41
C ASP A 99 -16.81 -32.12 9.74
N GLY A 100 -16.99 -31.43 10.87
CA GLY A 100 -17.22 -32.03 12.19
C GLY A 100 -18.68 -32.38 12.49
N GLU A 101 -19.63 -31.86 11.72
CA GLU A 101 -21.07 -32.19 11.80
C GLU A 101 -21.48 -33.33 10.83
N SER A 102 -20.53 -33.86 10.05
CA SER A 102 -20.70 -34.99 9.10
C SER A 102 -20.37 -36.34 9.74
#